data_AF-A0A651HQD4-F1
#
_entry.id   AF-A0A651HQD4-F1
#
_cell.length_a   1.000
_cell.length_b   1.000
_cell.length_c   1.000
_cell.angle_alpha   90.00
_cell.angle_beta   90.00
_cell.angle_gamma   90.00
#
_symmetry.space_group_name_H-M   'P 1'
#
loop_
_entity.id
_entity.type
_entity.pdbx_description
1 polymer ?
#
loop_
_entity_poly.entity_id
_entity_poly.type
_entity_poly.pdbx_seq_one_letter_code
_entity_poly.pdbx_strand_id
1 'polypeptide(L)' 'MRNVVSAPVGESDCLRDKHIRDAIHELSPAQREVVRLRCHGWRLCEIAEATGRSPDTVRQHWYRAKAKLDQALGTLR' A
#
# COMPACT_ATOMS: atom_id res chain seq x y z
N MET A 1 -22.72 21.81 6.79
CA MET A 1 -22.56 21.24 8.15
C MET A 1 -22.49 19.73 8.05
N ARG A 2 -21.30 19.13 8.12
CA ARG A 2 -21.11 17.71 8.45
C ARG A 2 -19.97 17.66 9.45
N ASN A 3 -20.34 17.79 10.71
CA ASN A 3 -19.43 17.58 11.82
C ASN A 3 -19.37 16.06 12.04
N VAL A 4 -18.19 15.46 11.82
CA VAL A 4 -17.94 14.05 12.12
C VAL A 4 -17.06 14.05 13.35
N VAL A 5 -17.68 13.85 14.51
CA VAL A 5 -17.00 13.83 15.81
C VAL A 5 -16.51 12.41 16.11
N SER A 6 -15.33 12.33 16.71
CA SER A 6 -14.88 11.32 17.69
C SER A 6 -14.54 9.89 17.25
N ALA A 7 -13.26 9.54 17.45
CA ALA A 7 -12.87 8.47 18.38
C ALA A 7 -11.59 8.92 19.11
N PRO A 8 -11.37 8.58 20.39
CA PRO A 8 -10.04 8.68 20.98
C PRO A 8 -9.20 7.62 20.28
N VAL A 9 -8.32 8.05 19.37
CA VAL A 9 -7.39 7.17 18.65
C VAL A 9 -6.49 6.55 19.71
N GLY A 10 -6.85 5.34 20.17
CA GLY A 10 -6.11 4.64 21.20
C GLY A 10 -4.68 4.42 20.72
N GLU A 11 -3.70 4.42 21.61
CA GLU A 11 -2.27 4.28 21.28
C GLU A 11 -1.96 3.12 20.32
N SER A 12 -2.83 2.11 20.23
CA SER A 12 -2.72 1.01 19.28
C SER A 12 -2.93 1.41 17.81
N ASP A 13 -3.77 2.40 17.52
CA ASP A 13 -4.05 2.86 16.15
C ASP A 13 -2.96 3.80 15.63
N CYS A 14 -2.40 4.68 16.46
CA CYS A 14 -1.30 5.55 16.03
C CYS A 14 0.01 4.78 15.79
N LEU A 15 0.27 3.72 16.57
CA LEU A 15 1.38 2.80 16.34
C LEU A 15 1.18 1.99 15.05
N ARG A 16 -0.05 1.52 14.79
CA ARG A 16 -0.40 0.83 13.53
C ARG A 16 -0.22 1.76 12.33
N ASP A 17 -0.71 2.99 12.42
CA ASP A 17 -0.55 4.01 11.39
C ASP A 17 0.92 4.34 11.12
N LYS A 18 1.75 4.39 12.17
CA LYS A 18 3.20 4.58 12.04
C LYS A 18 3.86 3.42 11.30
N HIS A 19 3.57 2.16 11.67
CA HIS A 19 4.16 1.00 10.99
C HIS A 19 3.75 0.92 9.52
N ILE A 20 2.49 1.21 9.20
CA ILE A 20 1.99 1.27 7.82
C ILE A 20 2.72 2.37 7.05
N ARG A 21 2.86 3.55 7.65
CA ARG A 21 3.57 4.69 7.04
C ARG A 21 5.04 4.36 6.77
N ASP A 22 5.74 3.81 7.75
CA ASP A 22 7.15 3.40 7.63
C ASP A 22 7.30 2.36 6.51
N ALA A 23 6.41 1.36 6.43
CA ALA A 23 6.41 0.37 5.36
C ALA A 23 6.18 0.99 3.97
N ILE A 24 5.30 1.98 3.85
CA ILE A 24 5.09 2.74 2.59
C ILE A 24 6.34 3.54 2.21
N HIS A 25 7.08 4.06 3.20
CA HIS A 25 8.35 4.75 2.96
C HIS A 25 9.45 3.80 2.46
N GLU A 26 9.46 2.55 2.93
CA GLU A 26 10.39 1.50 2.47
C GLU A 26 10.08 0.93 1.08
N LEU A 27 8.90 1.22 0.52
CA LEU A 27 8.58 0.87 -0.86
C LEU A 27 9.41 1.72 -1.82
N SER A 28 9.96 1.09 -2.86
CA SER A 28 10.56 1.84 -3.97
C SER A 28 9.49 2.69 -4.67
N PRO A 29 9.86 3.77 -5.39
CA PRO A 29 8.89 4.62 -6.10
C PRO A 29 7.95 3.82 -7.02
N ALA A 30 8.50 2.82 -7.72
CA ALA A 30 7.73 1.93 -8.57
C ALA A 30 6.76 1.03 -7.79
N GLN A 31 7.17 0.50 -6.64
CA GLN A 31 6.31 -0.30 -5.78
C GLN A 31 5.15 0.54 -5.21
N ARG A 32 5.46 1.75 -4.75
CA ARG A 32 4.46 2.68 -4.21
C ARG A 32 3.41 3.06 -5.25
N GLU A 33 3.85 3.32 -6.48
CA GLU A 33 2.93 3.66 -7.57
C GLU A 33 1.99 2.49 -7.92
N VAL A 34 2.52 1.27 -8.01
CA VAL A 34 1.70 0.08 -8.25
C VAL A 34 0.69 -0.14 -7.11
N VAL A 35 1.10 0.02 -5.85
CA VAL A 35 0.19 -0.08 -4.70
C VAL A 35 -0.91 0.98 -4.77
N ARG A 36 -0.56 2.24 -5.05
CA ARG A 36 -1.51 3.35 -5.18
C ARG A 36 -2.57 3.06 -6.24
N LEU A 37 -2.15 2.61 -7.43
CA LEU A 37 -3.08 2.27 -8.52
C LEU A 37 -3.96 1.05 -8.16
N ARG A 38 -3.41 0.06 -7.47
CA ARG A 38 -4.19 -1.08 -6.95
C ARG A 38 -5.24 -0.65 -5.93
N CYS A 39 -4.93 0.29 -5.05
CA CYS A 39 -5.90 0.87 -4.11
C CYS A 39 -7.03 1.63 -4.82
N HIS A 40 -6.77 2.17 -6.01
CA HIS A 40 -7.79 2.75 -6.88
C HIS A 40 -8.56 1.72 -7.73
N GLY A 41 -8.33 0.42 -7.51
CA GLY A 41 -9.07 -0.66 -8.16
C GLY A 41 -8.51 -1.12 -9.51
N TRP A 42 -7.42 -0.52 -9.99
CA TRP A 42 -6.82 -0.88 -11.29
C TRP A 42 -6.28 -2.30 -11.28
N ARG A 43 -6.42 -3.03 -12.38
CA ARG A 43 -5.83 -4.37 -12.57
C ARG A 43 -4.35 -4.25 -12.92
N LEU A 44 -3.56 -5.29 -12.64
CA LEU A 44 -2.12 -5.29 -12.92
C LEU A 44 -1.81 -5.09 -14.41
N CYS A 45 -2.65 -5.60 -15.32
CA CYS A 45 -2.49 -5.40 -16.76
C CYS A 45 -2.72 -3.93 -17.15
N GLU A 46 -3.77 -3.29 -16.62
CA GLU A 46 -4.05 -1.87 -16.86
C GLU A 46 -2.92 -0.98 -16.31
N ILE A 47 -2.34 -1.35 -15.17
CA ILE A 47 -1.18 -0.67 -14.60
C ILE A 47 0.06 -0.85 -15.49
N ALA A 48 0.26 -2.05 -16.05
CA ALA A 48 1.37 -2.31 -16.97
C ALA A 48 1.28 -1.43 -18.22
N GLU A 49 0.09 -1.35 -18.82
CA GLU A 49 -0.20 -0.49 -19.96
C GLU A 49 -0.01 1.00 -19.60
N ALA A 50 -0.59 1.46 -18.49
CA ALA A 50 -0.50 2.86 -18.08
C ALA A 50 0.93 3.31 -17.70
N THR A 51 1.75 2.40 -17.19
CA THR A 51 3.14 2.70 -16.77
C THR A 51 4.18 2.38 -17.83
N GLY A 52 3.78 1.80 -18.97
CA GLY A 52 4.69 1.34 -20.03
C GLY A 52 5.63 0.21 -19.59
N ARG A 53 5.25 -0.55 -18.57
CA ARG A 53 6.06 -1.63 -17.99
C ARG A 53 5.53 -3.00 -18.41
N SER A 54 6.37 -4.03 -18.34
CA SER A 54 5.90 -5.40 -18.53
C SER A 54 4.93 -5.82 -17.39
N PRO A 55 3.86 -6.58 -17.70
CA PRO A 55 2.97 -7.16 -16.69
C PRO A 55 3.70 -7.97 -15.63
N ASP A 56 4.78 -8.68 -15.98
CA ASP A 56 5.58 -9.44 -15.03
C ASP A 56 6.35 -8.54 -14.06
N THR A 57 6.90 -7.42 -14.54
CA THR A 57 7.55 -6.42 -13.70
C THR A 57 6.55 -5.81 -12.71
N VAL A 58 5.35 -5.47 -13.18
CA VAL A 58 4.28 -4.94 -12.32
C VAL A 58 3.85 -5.98 -11.28
N ARG A 59 3.69 -7.25 -11.68
CA ARG A 59 3.37 -8.36 -10.77
C ARG A 59 4.45 -8.53 -9.69
N GLN A 60 5.73 -8.49 -10.06
CA GLN A 60 6.83 -8.56 -9.10
C GLN A 60 6.84 -7.38 -8.14
N HIS A 61 6.62 -6.15 -8.64
CA HIS A 61 6.53 -4.97 -7.79
C HIS A 61 5.35 -5.06 -6.81
N TRP A 62 4.18 -5.49 -7.27
CA TRP A 62 3.02 -5.72 -6.43
C TRP A 62 3.30 -6.76 -5.35
N TYR A 63 3.84 -7.92 -5.70
CA TYR A 63 4.09 -8.99 -4.74
C TYR A 63 5.07 -8.57 -3.65
N ARG A 64 6.19 -7.93 -4.03
CA ARG A 64 7.18 -7.42 -3.07
C ARG A 64 6.62 -6.31 -2.19
N ALA A 65 5.79 -5.42 -2.75
CA ALA A 65 5.16 -4.36 -1.98
C ALA A 65 4.14 -4.92 -0.98
N LYS A 66 3.29 -5.85 -1.43
CA LYS A 66 2.31 -6.54 -0.58
C LYS A 66 2.98 -7.27 0.57
N ALA A 67 4.08 -8.00 0.31
CA ALA A 67 4.82 -8.70 1.35
C ALA A 67 5.34 -7.75 2.45
N LYS A 68 5.88 -6.58 2.08
CA LYS A 68 6.32 -5.56 3.04
C LYS A 68 5.17 -4.99 3.87
N LEU A 69 4.03 -4.72 3.22
CA LEU A 69 2.85 -4.21 3.90
C LEU A 69 2.26 -5.27 4.86
N ASP A 70 2.18 -6.52 4.44
CA ASP A 70 1.68 -7.62 5.26
C ASP A 70 2.57 -7.86 6.49
N GLN A 71 3.91 -7.73 6.35
CA GLN A 71 4.87 -7.77 7.45
C GLN A 71 4.63 -6.63 8.45
N ALA A 72 4.46 -5.40 7.96
CA ALA A 72 4.21 -4.23 8.81
C ALA A 72 2.85 -4.28 9.52
N LEU A 73 1.85 -4.91 8.89
CA LEU A 73 0.54 -5.16 9.48
C LEU A 73 0.52 -6.36 10.44
N GLY A 74 1.64 -7.10 10.57
CA GLY A 74 1.73 -8.31 11.38
C GLY A 74 0.80 -9.43 10.91
N THR A 75 0.38 -9.41 9.64
CA THR A 75 -0.57 -10.38 9.07
C THR A 75 0.14 -11.65 8.60
N LEU A 76 1.42 -11.53 8.22
CA LEU A 76 2.35 -12.65 8.03
C LEU A 76 3.17 -12.81 9.32
N ARG A 77 2.85 -13.85 10.10
CA ARG A 77 3.54 -14.23 11.34
C ARG A 77 4.14 -15.62 11.19
#